data_AF-A0A2K1PGX5-F1
#
_entry.id   AF-A0A2K1PGX5-F1
#
_cell.length_a   1.000
_cell.length_b   1.000
_cell.length_c   1.000
_cell.angle_alpha   90.00
_cell.angle_beta   90.00
_cell.angle_gamma   90.00
#
_symmetry.space_group_name_H-M   'P 1'
#
loop_
_entity.id
_entity.type
_entity.pdbx_description
1 polymer ?
#
loop_
_entity_poly.entity_id
_entity_poly.type
_entity_poly.pdbx_seq_one_letter_code
_entity_poly.pdbx_strand_id
1 'polypeptide(L)'
;MFIAVGKGVFVPTERIHSVVPDSFVQFGRIKKIYQGIDVVTQFGDENELENLPPPLSASVSLIDASYGKAVKSIIYMDSGQIVLSTLEAKKIIEKIKKGRR
;
A
#
# COMPACT_ATOMS: atom_id res chain seq x y z
N MET A 1 -0.40 18.94 7.21
CA MET A 1 0.92 19.13 6.51
C MET A 1 1.08 18.05 5.45
N PHE A 2 1.69 18.33 4.30
CA PHE A 2 1.90 17.34 3.22
C PHE A 2 3.34 16.83 3.19
N ILE A 3 3.52 15.53 2.91
CA ILE A 3 4.83 14.92 2.70
C ILE A 3 4.92 14.26 1.33
N ALA A 4 6.04 14.47 0.65
CA ALA A 4 6.35 13.74 -0.57
C ALA A 4 6.70 12.29 -0.24
N VAL A 5 5.97 11.35 -0.85
CA VAL A 5 6.15 9.89 -0.73
C VAL A 5 6.55 9.21 -2.04
N GLY A 6 6.62 10.00 -3.11
CA GLY A 6 7.17 9.62 -4.40
C GLY A 6 7.33 10.85 -5.29
N LYS A 7 7.64 10.64 -6.58
CA LYS A 7 7.77 11.74 -7.54
C LYS A 7 6.39 12.32 -7.85
N GLY A 8 6.11 13.53 -7.39
CA GLY A 8 4.81 14.19 -7.63
C GLY A 8 3.65 13.67 -6.79
N VAL A 9 3.88 12.71 -5.87
CA VAL A 9 2.87 12.17 -4.97
C VAL A 9 3.09 12.72 -3.56
N PHE A 10 2.10 13.46 -3.08
CA PHE A 10 2.07 14.08 -1.76
C PHE A 10 0.89 13.55 -0.97
N VAL A 11 1.13 13.18 0.29
CA VAL A 11 0.07 12.71 1.19
C VAL A 11 0.01 13.60 2.44
N PRO A 12 -1.21 13.89 2.94
CA PRO A 12 -1.38 14.64 4.18
C PRO A 12 -1.01 13.76 5.38
N THR A 13 -0.11 14.25 6.24
CA THR A 13 0.41 13.52 7.40
C THR A 13 -0.65 13.20 8.46
N GLU A 14 -1.72 13.99 8.51
CA GLU A 14 -2.85 13.76 9.40
C GLU A 14 -3.74 12.57 8.99
N ARG A 15 -3.72 12.17 7.71
CA ARG A 15 -4.53 11.05 7.20
C ARG A 15 -3.76 9.74 7.05
N ILE A 16 -2.50 9.72 7.49
CA ILE A 16 -1.71 8.48 7.47
C ILE A 16 -2.09 7.67 8.70
N HIS A 17 -2.76 6.54 8.46
CA HIS A 17 -3.12 5.57 9.48
C HIS A 17 -1.90 4.77 9.92
N SER A 18 -1.24 4.13 8.97
CA SER A 18 -0.09 3.26 9.24
C SER A 18 0.89 3.21 8.07
N VAL A 19 2.15 2.91 8.39
CA VAL A 19 3.24 2.77 7.42
C VAL A 19 3.87 1.39 7.63
N VAL A 20 3.84 0.56 6.60
CA VAL A 20 4.39 -0.80 6.62
C VAL A 20 5.76 -0.80 5.93
N PRO A 21 6.83 -1.23 6.62
CA PRO A 21 8.16 -1.35 6.04
C PRO A 21 8.28 -2.60 5.15
N ASP A 22 9.23 -2.56 4.22
CA ASP A 22 9.64 -3.70 3.39
C ASP A 22 10.17 -4.89 4.18
N SER A 23 10.68 -4.67 5.40
CA SER A 23 11.08 -5.71 6.34
C SER A 23 9.91 -6.51 6.96
N PHE A 24 8.66 -6.10 6.72
CA PHE A 24 7.50 -6.81 7.24
C PHE A 24 7.31 -8.15 6.51
N VAL A 25 7.12 -9.25 7.24
CA VAL A 25 7.09 -10.62 6.68
C VAL A 25 6.07 -10.76 5.54
N GLN A 26 4.92 -10.10 5.64
CA GLN A 26 3.87 -10.17 4.62
C GLN A 26 3.98 -9.08 3.55
N PHE A 27 5.00 -8.22 3.58
CA PHE A 27 5.14 -7.08 2.67
C PHE A 27 5.05 -7.48 1.20
N GLY A 28 5.73 -8.56 0.81
CA GLY A 28 5.68 -9.08 -0.56
C GLY A 28 4.26 -9.50 -0.98
N ARG A 29 3.50 -10.14 -0.07
CA ARG A 29 2.11 -10.54 -0.31
C ARG A 29 1.21 -9.32 -0.47
N ILE A 30 1.32 -8.37 0.45
CA ILE A 30 0.56 -7.12 0.46
C ILE A 30 0.83 -6.32 -0.82
N LYS A 31 2.10 -6.17 -1.20
CA LYS A 31 2.52 -5.50 -2.43
C LYS A 31 1.90 -6.16 -3.67
N LYS A 32 1.95 -7.49 -3.79
CA LYS A 32 1.39 -8.23 -4.92
C LYS A 32 -0.12 -8.05 -5.04
N ILE A 33 -0.85 -8.23 -3.93
CA ILE A 33 -2.31 -8.05 -3.85
C ILE A 33 -2.69 -6.68 -4.43
N TYR A 34 -2.00 -5.62 -3.99
CA TYR A 34 -2.36 -4.28 -4.42
C TYR A 34 -1.86 -3.89 -5.80
N GLN A 35 -0.74 -4.44 -6.28
CA GLN A 35 -0.28 -4.21 -7.66
C GLN A 35 -1.15 -4.93 -8.71
N GLY A 36 -2.22 -5.62 -8.30
CA GLY A 36 -3.02 -6.44 -9.21
C GLY A 36 -2.24 -7.65 -9.75
N ILE A 37 -1.08 -7.97 -9.13
CA ILE A 37 -0.37 -9.22 -9.37
C ILE A 37 -1.09 -10.25 -8.52
N ASP A 38 -2.18 -10.71 -9.10
CA ASP A 38 -3.15 -11.65 -8.61
C ASP A 38 -2.50 -12.79 -7.79
N VAL A 39 -2.75 -12.80 -6.48
CA VAL A 39 -2.39 -13.92 -5.59
C VAL A 39 -3.63 -14.78 -5.31
N VAL A 40 -4.78 -14.46 -5.93
CA VAL A 40 -6.00 -15.26 -5.78
C VAL A 40 -6.09 -16.33 -6.88
N THR A 41 -5.46 -16.14 -8.04
CA THR A 41 -5.46 -17.13 -9.14
C THR A 41 -4.36 -18.21 -9.07
N GLN A 42 -3.50 -18.25 -8.04
CA GLN A 42 -2.45 -19.28 -7.93
C GLN A 42 -2.57 -20.22 -6.72
N PHE A 43 -3.58 -20.06 -5.86
CA PHE A 43 -3.76 -20.92 -4.67
C PHE A 43 -5.15 -21.54 -4.53
N GLY A 44 -6.01 -21.45 -5.55
CA GLY A 44 -7.25 -22.19 -5.61
C GLY A 44 -7.14 -23.26 -6.70
N ASP A 45 -7.15 -24.52 -6.31
CA ASP A 45 -7.43 -25.63 -7.20
C ASP A 45 -8.61 -25.29 -8.12
N GLU A 46 -8.50 -25.71 -9.38
CA GLU A 46 -9.37 -25.41 -10.51
C GLU A 46 -10.83 -25.92 -10.36
N ASN A 47 -11.23 -26.34 -9.15
CA ASN A 47 -12.50 -27.01 -8.84
C ASN A 47 -13.43 -26.27 -7.85
N GLU A 48 -13.03 -25.13 -7.25
CA GLU A 48 -13.86 -24.43 -6.23
C GLU A 48 -14.42 -23.05 -6.66
N LEU A 49 -14.47 -22.78 -7.98
CA LEU A 49 -14.83 -21.45 -8.50
C LEU A 49 -16.32 -21.06 -8.37
N GLU A 50 -17.21 -21.99 -8.01
CA GLU A 50 -18.66 -21.74 -8.03
C GLU A 50 -19.26 -21.20 -6.72
N ASN A 51 -18.52 -21.15 -5.60
CA ASN A 51 -19.08 -20.77 -4.28
C ASN A 51 -18.34 -19.64 -3.54
N LEU A 52 -17.38 -18.96 -4.17
CA LEU A 52 -16.72 -17.83 -3.53
C LEU A 52 -17.63 -16.59 -3.59
N PRO A 53 -17.88 -15.91 -2.46
CA PRO A 53 -18.60 -14.63 -2.49
C PRO A 53 -17.87 -13.67 -3.44
N PRO A 54 -18.61 -12.80 -4.14
CA PRO A 54 -18.03 -11.90 -5.13
C PRO A 54 -16.81 -11.18 -4.53
N PRO A 55 -15.70 -11.03 -5.29
CA PRO A 55 -14.51 -10.39 -4.78
C PRO A 55 -14.93 -9.06 -4.17
N LEU A 56 -14.63 -8.87 -2.88
CA LEU A 56 -14.98 -7.67 -2.12
C LEU A 56 -14.64 -6.45 -2.97
N SER A 57 -15.67 -5.83 -3.54
CA SER A 57 -15.56 -4.58 -4.29
C SER A 57 -15.38 -3.42 -3.31
N ALA A 58 -14.46 -3.58 -2.36
CA ALA A 58 -13.90 -2.44 -1.66
C ALA A 58 -13.09 -1.70 -2.71
N SER A 59 -13.55 -0.51 -3.09
CA SER A 59 -12.82 0.41 -3.97
C SER A 59 -11.56 0.89 -3.25
N VAL A 60 -10.59 -0.01 -3.06
CA VAL A 60 -9.29 0.33 -2.51
C VAL A 60 -8.57 1.13 -3.58
N SER A 61 -8.61 2.46 -3.44
CA SER A 61 -7.93 3.37 -4.36
C SER A 61 -6.43 3.25 -4.13
N LEU A 62 -5.77 2.51 -5.02
CA LEU A 62 -4.33 2.35 -5.05
C LEU A 62 -3.68 3.58 -5.70
N ILE A 63 -2.65 4.11 -5.05
CA ILE A 63 -1.78 5.14 -5.58
C ILE A 63 -0.38 4.54 -5.68
N ASP A 64 0.06 4.22 -6.90
CA ASP A 64 1.43 3.76 -7.12
C ASP A 64 2.38 4.96 -7.27
N ALA A 65 3.07 5.32 -6.19
CA ALA A 65 4.09 6.37 -6.18
C ALA A 65 5.50 5.85 -6.51
N SER A 66 5.61 4.57 -6.91
CA SER A 66 6.88 3.93 -7.21
C SER A 66 7.37 4.19 -8.62
N TYR A 67 6.45 4.42 -9.58
CA TYR A 67 6.75 4.67 -10.99
C TYR A 67 7.79 3.67 -11.56
N GLY A 68 7.61 2.37 -11.27
CA GLY A 68 8.49 1.29 -11.73
C GLY A 68 9.77 1.09 -10.90
N LYS A 69 9.98 1.86 -9.83
CA LYS A 69 11.07 1.63 -8.87
C LYS A 69 10.65 0.65 -7.78
N ALA A 70 11.63 0.13 -7.05
CA ALA A 70 11.37 -0.76 -5.92
C ALA A 70 10.54 -0.06 -4.83
N VAL A 71 9.37 -0.63 -4.53
CA VAL A 71 8.53 -0.24 -3.39
C VAL A 71 9.26 -0.60 -2.10
N LYS A 72 9.51 0.39 -1.24
CA LYS A 72 10.19 0.24 0.05
C LYS A 72 9.26 0.42 1.26
N SER A 73 8.06 0.94 1.03
CA SER A 73 7.02 1.04 2.05
C SER A 73 5.62 1.07 1.45
N ILE A 74 4.65 0.65 2.26
CA ILE A 74 3.22 0.74 1.95
C ILE A 74 2.58 1.64 2.99
N ILE A 75 1.81 2.62 2.55
CA ILE A 75 1.14 3.59 3.43
C ILE A 75 -0.35 3.33 3.34
N TYR A 76 -0.97 3.10 4.49
CA TYR A 76 -2.42 3.05 4.62
C TYR A 76 -2.91 4.42 5.05
N MET A 77 -3.85 4.96 4.28
CA MET A 77 -4.52 6.21 4.58
C MET A 77 -5.84 5.93 5.31
N ASP A 78 -6.26 6.82 6.20
CA ASP A 78 -7.56 6.72 6.90
C ASP A 78 -8.74 6.73 5.92
N SER A 79 -8.56 7.30 4.73
CA SER A 79 -9.56 7.33 3.67
C SER A 79 -9.70 5.99 2.90
N GLY A 80 -9.01 4.93 3.33
CA GLY A 80 -8.99 3.64 2.63
C GLY A 80 -8.11 3.60 1.37
N GLN A 81 -7.37 4.68 1.10
CA GLN A 81 -6.37 4.72 0.03
C GLN A 81 -5.10 3.99 0.47
N ILE A 82 -4.45 3.32 -0.49
CA ILE A 82 -3.18 2.64 -0.25
C ILE A 82 -2.13 3.24 -1.17
N VAL A 83 -1.00 3.64 -0.60
CA VAL A 83 0.09 4.26 -1.36
C VAL A 83 1.31 3.36 -1.35
N LEU A 84 1.77 2.96 -2.53
CA LEU A 84 3.03 2.25 -2.71
C LEU A 84 4.15 3.29 -2.85
N SER A 85 5.10 3.29 -1.93
CA SER A 85 6.12 4.33 -1.82
C SER A 85 7.52 3.77 -2.04
N THR A 86 8.39 4.58 -2.65
CA THR A 86 9.83 4.29 -2.81
C THR A 86 10.67 4.75 -1.62
N LEU A 87 10.07 5.48 -0.68
CA LEU A 87 10.73 5.89 0.55
C LEU A 87 10.73 4.76 1.58
N GLU A 88 11.76 4.72 2.39
CA GLU A 88 11.81 3.85 3.56
C GLU A 88 10.81 4.33 4.61
N ALA A 89 10.17 3.38 5.30
CA ALA A 89 9.20 3.66 6.35
C ALA A 89 9.76 4.61 7.43
N LYS A 90 11.03 4.45 7.83
CA LYS A 90 11.70 5.33 8.82
C LYS A 90 11.67 6.80 8.41
N LYS A 91 11.99 7.10 7.14
CA LYS A 91 12.00 8.48 6.62
C LYS A 91 10.59 9.07 6.58
N ILE A 92 9.58 8.26 6.27
CA ILE A 92 8.18 8.70 6.29
C ILE A 92 7.76 9.01 7.72
N ILE A 93 8.04 8.14 8.69
CA ILE A 93 7.71 8.32 10.11
C ILE A 93 8.37 9.59 10.66
N GLU A 94 9.64 9.84 10.35
CA GLU A 94 10.33 11.07 10.75
C GLU A 94 9.64 12.33 10.21
N LYS A 95 9.26 12.31 8.92
CA LYS A 95 8.52 13.43 8.31
C LYS A 95 7.15 13.64 8.97
N ILE A 96 6.43 12.56 9.29
CA ILE A 96 5.14 12.63 10.01
C ILE A 96 5.35 13.26 11.40
N LYS A 97 6.36 12.80 12.15
CA LYS A 97 6.67 13.33 13.48
C LYS A 97 7.03 14.81 13.45
N LYS A 98 7.80 15.26 12.46
CA LYS A 98 8.12 16.68 12.26
C LYS A 98 6.89 17.51 11.92
N GLY A 99 5.96 16.94 11.13
CA GLY A 99 4.76 17.66 10.69
C GLY A 99 3.56 17.64 11.64
N ARG A 100 3.66 16.93 12.77
CA ARG A 100 2.66 16.93 13.86
C ARG A 100 3.10 17.75 15.09
N ARG A 101 4.30 18.34 15.06
CA ARG A 101 4.76 19.35 16.02
C ARG A 101 4.39 20.73 15.52
#